data_AF-B1XVE2-F1
#
_entry.id   AF-B1XVE2-F1
#
_cell.length_a   1.000
_cell.length_b   1.000
_cell.length_c   1.000
_cell.angle_alpha   90.00
_cell.angle_beta   90.00
_cell.angle_gamma   90.00
#
_symmetry.space_group_name_H-M   'P 1'
#
loop_
_entity.id
_entity.type
_entity.pdbx_description
1 polymer ?
#
loop_
_entity_poly.entity_id
_entity_poly.type
_entity_poly.pdbx_seq_one_letter_code
_entity_poly.pdbx_strand_id
1 'polypeptide(L)'
;MSRFLISAILAIANILFSGTALSQSESGAEQLRQFVRNSKTAEGDFIQQQLRAPKANEPQDKGLKVVRQTQGHFVFQRPGRFIWDTQKPYEQKLVADGKQLILWDKDLNQATLRPAGQALASTPAAILFGETSLEQHFDLVEGEERLGMKWVSLIPKRDPGAKNKNDLPYTKVSIGMANGLPKALELTDGLGSVVLVALDKIQLNVNLPANRFTFTPPSGAEVLRLN
;
A
#
# COMPACT_ATOMS: atom_id res chain seq x y z
N MET A 1 -30.98 76.09 34.94
CA MET A 1 -32.24 75.34 34.86
C MET A 1 -32.24 74.53 33.57
N SER A 2 -32.37 73.21 33.70
CA SER A 2 -32.79 72.15 32.75
C SER A 2 -32.64 72.43 31.23
N ARG A 3 -32.09 71.53 30.42
CA ARG A 3 -32.69 70.21 30.11
C ARG A 3 -31.77 69.41 29.19
N PHE A 4 -31.73 68.11 29.43
CA PHE A 4 -31.17 67.05 28.58
C PHE A 4 -31.70 67.11 27.14
N LEU A 5 -30.88 66.66 26.18
CA LEU A 5 -31.35 65.82 25.07
C LEU A 5 -30.18 64.99 24.50
N ILE A 6 -30.41 63.69 24.54
CA ILE A 6 -29.59 62.58 24.07
C ILE A 6 -29.63 62.57 22.54
N SER A 7 -28.50 62.38 21.87
CA SER A 7 -28.48 62.00 20.45
C SER A 7 -27.49 60.86 20.24
N ALA A 8 -28.04 59.77 19.74
CA ALA A 8 -27.50 58.44 19.69
C ALA A 8 -26.31 58.32 18.71
N ILE A 9 -25.22 57.73 19.19
CA ILE A 9 -24.13 57.25 18.34
C ILE A 9 -24.50 55.82 17.94
N LEU A 10 -24.96 55.65 16.71
CA LEU A 10 -25.18 54.32 16.12
C LEU A 10 -23.84 53.83 15.54
N ALA A 11 -23.00 53.25 16.40
CA ALA A 11 -21.80 52.54 15.97
C ALA A 11 -22.20 51.15 15.45
N ILE A 12 -22.33 51.00 14.13
CA ILE A 12 -22.51 49.70 13.50
C ILE A 12 -21.14 49.01 13.50
N ALA A 13 -20.91 48.15 14.49
CA ALA A 13 -19.78 47.24 14.53
C ALA A 13 -20.01 46.12 13.51
N ASN A 14 -19.43 46.24 12.33
CA ASN A 14 -19.31 45.13 11.38
C ASN A 14 -18.32 44.10 11.95
N ILE A 15 -18.84 43.10 12.65
CA ILE A 15 -18.08 41.91 13.03
C ILE A 15 -17.89 41.08 11.76
N LEU A 16 -16.75 41.26 11.10
CA LEU A 16 -16.27 40.35 10.06
C LEU A 16 -15.99 38.99 10.73
N PHE A 17 -16.97 38.10 10.69
CA PHE A 17 -16.74 36.67 10.92
C PHE A 17 -15.91 36.15 9.74
N SER A 18 -14.59 36.25 9.86
CA SER A 18 -13.66 35.47 9.06
C SER A 18 -13.89 34.01 9.41
N GLY A 19 -14.78 33.34 8.69
CA GLY A 19 -14.95 31.90 8.75
C GLY A 19 -13.64 31.26 8.34
N THR A 20 -12.81 30.88 9.31
CA THR A 20 -11.74 29.93 9.08
C THR A 20 -12.42 28.62 8.72
N ALA A 21 -12.59 28.36 7.42
CA ALA A 21 -12.91 27.05 6.94
C ALA A 21 -11.78 26.14 7.42
N LEU A 22 -12.05 25.38 8.49
CA LEU A 22 -11.22 24.25 8.87
C LEU A 22 -11.28 23.31 7.68
N SER A 23 -10.27 23.38 6.81
CA SER A 23 -10.08 22.41 5.76
C SER A 23 -9.84 21.08 6.47
N GLN A 24 -10.90 20.29 6.68
CA GLN A 24 -10.75 18.92 7.15
C GLN A 24 -9.88 18.23 6.13
N SER A 25 -8.66 17.88 6.54
CA SER A 25 -7.77 17.14 5.67
C SER A 25 -8.43 15.81 5.34
N GLU A 26 -8.43 15.46 4.06
CA GLU A 26 -9.07 14.25 3.55
C GLU A 26 -8.68 13.00 4.34
N SER A 27 -9.65 12.12 4.64
CA SER A 27 -9.43 10.91 5.43
C SER A 27 -8.45 9.95 4.75
N GLY A 28 -7.88 9.00 5.50
CA GLY A 28 -6.97 8.02 4.92
C GLY A 28 -7.68 7.17 3.87
N ALA A 29 -8.90 6.72 4.15
CA ALA A 29 -9.66 5.88 3.23
C ALA A 29 -10.00 6.64 1.95
N GLU A 30 -10.38 7.92 2.02
CA GLU A 30 -10.67 8.68 0.80
C GLU A 30 -9.42 8.94 -0.04
N GLN A 31 -8.28 9.25 0.58
CA GLN A 31 -6.99 9.32 -0.13
C GLN A 31 -6.69 8.00 -0.84
N LEU A 32 -6.88 6.86 -0.16
CA LEU A 32 -6.64 5.53 -0.73
C LEU A 32 -7.58 5.26 -1.91
N ARG A 33 -8.88 5.57 -1.77
CA ARG A 33 -9.85 5.42 -2.87
C ARG A 33 -9.46 6.26 -4.08
N GLN A 34 -9.08 7.52 -3.87
CA GLN A 34 -8.64 8.39 -4.95
C GLN A 34 -7.38 7.86 -5.64
N PHE A 35 -6.39 7.41 -4.86
CA PHE A 35 -5.20 6.78 -5.42
C PHE A 35 -5.56 5.59 -6.31
N VAL A 36 -6.40 4.67 -5.83
CA VAL A 36 -6.80 3.46 -6.57
C VAL A 36 -7.55 3.82 -7.86
N ARG A 37 -8.48 4.79 -7.80
CA ARG A 37 -9.26 5.24 -8.96
C ARG A 37 -8.42 5.96 -10.00
N ASN A 38 -7.47 6.80 -9.57
CA ASN A 38 -6.82 7.77 -10.44
C ASN A 38 -5.43 7.35 -10.93
N SER A 39 -4.81 6.31 -10.34
CA SER A 39 -3.50 5.82 -10.78
C SER A 39 -3.64 4.65 -11.75
N LYS A 40 -3.50 4.92 -13.05
CA LYS A 40 -3.48 3.85 -14.07
C LYS A 40 -2.13 3.15 -14.13
N THR A 41 -1.08 3.93 -14.00
CA THR A 41 0.30 3.48 -13.89
C THR A 41 0.96 4.20 -12.72
N ALA A 42 1.95 3.57 -12.09
CA ALA A 42 2.89 4.28 -11.25
C ALA A 42 4.20 3.51 -11.14
N GLU A 43 5.23 4.21 -10.70
CA GLU A 43 6.50 3.62 -10.29
C GLU A 43 7.03 4.31 -9.03
N GLY A 44 7.97 3.68 -8.34
CA GLY A 44 8.60 4.22 -7.15
C GLY A 44 9.56 3.24 -6.51
N ASP A 45 10.16 3.65 -5.41
CA ASP A 45 11.12 2.85 -4.66
C ASP A 45 10.44 2.25 -3.42
N PHE A 46 10.95 1.11 -2.95
CA PHE A 46 10.49 0.51 -1.71
C PHE A 46 11.66 0.06 -0.82
N ILE A 47 11.40 0.08 0.49
CA ILE A 47 12.16 -0.66 1.50
C ILE A 47 11.18 -1.57 2.21
N GLN A 48 11.44 -2.87 2.20
CA GLN A 48 10.65 -3.87 2.89
C GLN A 48 11.44 -4.45 4.07
N GLN A 49 10.82 -4.49 5.23
CA GLN A 49 11.33 -5.13 6.42
C GLN A 49 10.38 -6.24 6.85
N GLN A 50 10.94 -7.41 7.11
CA GLN A 50 10.24 -8.50 7.77
C GLN A 50 10.65 -8.49 9.24
N LEU A 51 9.67 -8.48 10.13
CA LEU A 51 9.84 -8.42 11.57
C LEU A 51 9.14 -9.59 12.25
N ARG A 52 9.61 -9.95 13.44
CA ARG A 52 8.96 -10.94 14.31
C ARG A 52 9.11 -10.56 15.78
N ALA A 53 8.28 -11.15 16.62
CA ALA A 53 8.50 -11.12 18.06
C ALA A 53 9.87 -11.74 18.43
N PRO A 54 10.56 -11.22 19.47
CA PRO A 54 11.75 -11.86 20.00
C PRO A 54 11.45 -13.28 20.49
N LYS A 55 12.38 -14.21 20.28
CA LYS A 55 12.30 -15.57 20.85
C LYS A 55 12.58 -15.53 22.34
N ALA A 56 12.16 -16.55 23.10
CA ALA A 56 12.34 -16.61 24.55
C ALA A 56 13.80 -16.41 25.03
N ASN A 57 14.79 -16.73 24.19
CA ASN A 57 16.22 -16.56 24.46
C ASN A 57 16.80 -15.21 23.97
N GLU A 58 15.97 -14.31 23.48
CA GLU A 58 16.37 -12.98 23.00
C GLU A 58 15.87 -11.88 23.95
N PRO A 59 16.56 -10.73 24.04
CA PRO A 59 16.10 -9.57 24.80
C PRO A 59 14.68 -9.15 24.36
N GLN A 60 13.75 -9.13 25.31
CA GLN A 60 12.32 -8.85 25.10
C GLN A 60 11.99 -7.35 25.15
N ASP A 61 12.91 -6.54 25.68
CA ASP A 61 12.79 -5.10 25.87
C ASP A 61 12.75 -4.30 24.56
N LYS A 62 13.21 -4.87 23.45
CA LYS A 62 13.38 -4.16 22.17
C LYS A 62 12.20 -4.28 21.19
N GLY A 63 11.07 -4.85 21.59
CA GLY A 63 9.91 -5.02 20.72
C GLY A 63 10.19 -5.93 19.51
N LEU A 64 9.53 -5.69 18.38
CA LEU A 64 9.72 -6.49 17.16
C LEU A 64 11.15 -6.39 16.63
N LYS A 65 11.72 -7.53 16.20
CA LYS A 65 13.06 -7.61 15.60
C LYS A 65 12.96 -7.73 14.09
N VAL A 66 13.75 -6.92 13.38
CA VAL A 66 13.96 -7.05 11.94
C VAL A 66 14.75 -8.34 11.66
N VAL A 67 14.18 -9.25 10.89
CA VAL A 67 14.83 -10.51 10.47
C VAL A 67 15.40 -10.42 9.07
N ARG A 68 14.80 -9.59 8.22
CA ARG A 68 15.24 -9.40 6.84
C ARG A 68 14.84 -8.01 6.38
N GLN A 69 15.71 -7.38 5.61
CA GLN A 69 15.42 -6.14 4.91
C GLN A 69 15.75 -6.32 3.44
N THR A 70 14.86 -5.87 2.57
CA THR A 70 15.08 -5.79 1.13
C THR A 70 14.70 -4.41 0.64
N GLN A 71 15.25 -4.02 -0.50
CA GLN A 71 14.93 -2.75 -1.14
C GLN A 71 14.99 -2.90 -2.65
N GLY A 72 14.26 -2.03 -3.33
CA GLY A 72 14.15 -2.12 -4.77
C GLY A 72 13.21 -1.09 -5.34
N HIS A 73 12.74 -1.41 -6.54
CA HIS A 73 11.89 -0.54 -7.35
C HIS A 73 10.63 -1.29 -7.73
N PHE A 74 9.51 -0.58 -7.80
CA PHE A 74 8.24 -1.13 -8.26
C PHE A 74 7.71 -0.32 -9.43
N VAL A 75 7.00 -1.00 -10.32
CA VAL A 75 6.20 -0.37 -11.37
C VAL A 75 4.91 -1.16 -11.52
N PHE A 76 3.79 -0.48 -11.75
CA PHE A 76 2.53 -1.14 -12.03
C PHE A 76 1.75 -0.46 -13.14
N GLN A 77 0.87 -1.24 -13.73
CA GLN A 77 -0.15 -0.80 -14.65
C GLN A 77 -1.44 -1.57 -14.37
N ARG A 78 -2.50 -0.86 -14.02
CA ARG A 78 -3.80 -1.48 -13.81
C ARG A 78 -4.46 -1.84 -15.15
N PRO A 79 -5.25 -2.93 -15.19
CA PRO A 79 -5.40 -3.94 -14.14
C PRO A 79 -4.27 -4.98 -14.16
N GLY A 80 -3.91 -5.51 -12.99
CA GLY A 80 -3.20 -6.80 -12.85
C GLY A 80 -1.77 -6.91 -13.37
N ARG A 81 -1.12 -5.81 -13.79
CA ARG A 81 0.29 -5.83 -14.20
C ARG A 81 1.17 -5.09 -13.22
N PHE A 82 2.23 -5.74 -12.75
CA PHE A 82 3.22 -5.09 -11.91
C PHE A 82 4.59 -5.76 -12.01
N ILE A 83 5.62 -5.04 -11.57
CA ILE A 83 6.96 -5.54 -11.31
C ILE A 83 7.34 -5.09 -9.93
N TRP A 84 7.81 -6.02 -9.12
CA TRP A 84 8.46 -5.78 -7.85
C TRP A 84 9.92 -6.24 -7.98
N ASP A 85 10.81 -5.31 -8.21
CA ASP A 85 12.22 -5.54 -8.53
C ASP A 85 13.08 -5.34 -7.30
N THR A 86 13.34 -6.41 -6.56
CA THR A 86 14.24 -6.40 -5.41
C THR A 86 15.68 -6.37 -5.89
N GLN A 87 16.39 -5.31 -5.54
CA GLN A 87 17.77 -5.07 -5.97
C GLN A 87 18.79 -5.40 -4.90
N LYS A 88 18.40 -5.40 -3.61
CA LYS A 88 19.28 -5.73 -2.49
C LYS A 88 18.53 -6.51 -1.40
N PRO A 89 19.24 -7.38 -0.64
CA PRO A 89 20.63 -7.79 -0.86
C PRO A 89 20.80 -8.82 -1.97
N TYR A 90 19.73 -9.53 -2.34
CA TYR A 90 19.70 -10.54 -3.40
C TYR A 90 18.74 -10.09 -4.49
N GLU A 91 19.14 -10.26 -5.75
CA GLU A 91 18.37 -9.79 -6.90
C GLU A 91 17.22 -10.74 -7.21
N GLN A 92 15.99 -10.29 -6.95
CA GLN A 92 14.77 -11.05 -7.22
C GLN A 92 13.75 -10.15 -7.90
N LYS A 93 13.13 -10.65 -8.97
CA LYS A 93 12.10 -9.90 -9.69
C LYS A 93 10.79 -10.68 -9.68
N LEU A 94 9.75 -10.06 -9.15
CA LEU A 94 8.39 -10.57 -9.23
C LEU A 94 7.63 -9.81 -10.31
N VAL A 95 7.15 -10.50 -11.34
CA VAL A 95 6.46 -9.89 -12.48
C VAL A 95 5.07 -10.49 -12.60
N ALA A 96 4.05 -9.64 -12.60
CA ALA A 96 2.71 -10.00 -13.05
C ALA A 96 2.48 -9.40 -14.44
N ASP A 97 2.23 -10.26 -15.43
CA ASP A 97 2.01 -9.87 -16.84
C ASP A 97 0.52 -9.71 -17.21
N GLY A 98 -0.37 -9.90 -16.23
CA GLY A 98 -1.83 -9.91 -16.38
C GLY A 98 -2.42 -11.30 -16.64
N LYS A 99 -1.59 -12.35 -16.79
CA LYS A 99 -2.01 -13.74 -16.94
C LYS A 99 -1.41 -14.65 -15.86
N GLN A 100 -0.14 -14.42 -15.54
CA GLN A 100 0.64 -15.21 -14.61
C GLN A 100 1.53 -14.33 -13.75
N LEU A 101 1.96 -14.90 -12.63
CA LEU A 101 3.00 -14.37 -11.77
C LEU A 101 4.31 -15.13 -12.06
N ILE A 102 5.38 -14.39 -12.27
CA ILE A 102 6.71 -14.92 -12.54
C ILE A 102 7.62 -14.42 -11.44
N LEU A 103 8.20 -15.34 -10.67
CA LEU A 103 9.28 -15.05 -9.74
C LEU A 103 10.59 -15.45 -10.41
N TRP A 104 11.42 -14.46 -10.69
CA TRP A 104 12.80 -14.63 -11.13
C TRP A 104 13.75 -14.47 -9.94
N ASP A 105 14.56 -15.49 -9.70
CA ASP A 105 15.67 -15.45 -8.76
C ASP A 105 16.99 -15.51 -9.53
N LYS A 106 17.76 -14.42 -9.49
CA LYS A 106 18.99 -14.30 -10.27
C LYS A 106 20.09 -15.24 -9.76
N ASP A 107 20.20 -15.40 -8.45
CA ASP A 107 21.27 -16.17 -7.82
C ASP A 107 21.06 -17.66 -8.04
N LEU A 108 19.80 -18.10 -8.07
CA LEU A 108 19.42 -19.47 -8.44
C LEU A 108 19.36 -19.69 -9.96
N ASN A 109 19.44 -18.63 -10.77
CA ASN A 109 19.22 -18.67 -12.21
C ASN A 109 17.90 -19.39 -12.57
N GLN A 110 16.83 -19.08 -11.84
CA GLN A 110 15.56 -19.81 -11.90
C GLN A 110 14.35 -18.88 -12.06
N ALA A 111 13.46 -19.22 -12.98
CA ALA A 111 12.14 -18.61 -13.15
C ALA A 111 11.04 -19.56 -12.69
N THR A 112 10.21 -19.13 -11.74
CA THR A 112 9.03 -19.87 -11.27
C THR A 112 7.76 -19.16 -11.72
N LEU A 113 6.94 -19.86 -12.51
CA LEU A 113 5.70 -19.34 -13.08
C LEU A 113 4.49 -19.94 -12.37
N ARG A 114 3.51 -19.10 -12.02
CA ARG A 114 2.24 -19.49 -11.39
C ARG A 114 1.07 -18.74 -12.04
N PRO A 115 -0.11 -19.35 -12.19
CA PRO A 115 -1.31 -18.62 -12.59
C PRO A 115 -1.60 -17.45 -11.65
N ALA A 116 -2.00 -16.29 -12.20
CA ALA A 116 -2.16 -15.06 -11.41
C ALA A 116 -3.19 -15.20 -10.27
N GLY A 117 -4.26 -15.98 -10.46
CA GLY A 117 -5.37 -16.10 -9.50
C GLY A 117 -4.94 -16.49 -8.08
N GLN A 118 -4.13 -17.54 -7.92
CA GLN A 118 -3.68 -17.99 -6.59
C GLN A 118 -2.50 -17.17 -6.05
N ALA A 119 -1.73 -16.54 -6.92
CA ALA A 119 -0.44 -15.96 -6.57
C ALA A 119 -0.54 -14.47 -6.19
N LEU A 120 -1.52 -13.74 -6.75
CA LEU A 120 -1.77 -12.33 -6.46
C LEU A 120 -2.18 -12.10 -4.99
N ALA A 121 -2.93 -13.01 -4.37
CA ALA A 121 -3.38 -12.85 -2.98
C ALA A 121 -2.23 -12.84 -1.93
N SER A 122 -1.01 -13.23 -2.32
CA SER A 122 0.08 -13.53 -1.39
C SER A 122 1.16 -12.45 -1.27
N THR A 123 1.07 -11.34 -2.02
CA THR A 123 2.16 -10.33 -2.03
C THR A 123 1.67 -8.93 -1.64
N PRO A 124 2.46 -8.17 -0.84
CA PRO A 124 2.11 -6.79 -0.48
C PRO A 124 1.83 -5.89 -1.69
N ALA A 125 2.58 -6.07 -2.77
CA ALA A 125 2.45 -5.31 -4.01
C ALA A 125 1.11 -5.55 -4.71
N ALA A 126 0.60 -6.78 -4.72
CA ALA A 126 -0.65 -7.11 -5.39
C ALA A 126 -1.87 -6.51 -4.68
N ILE A 127 -1.85 -6.38 -3.34
CA ILE A 127 -2.92 -5.71 -2.59
C ILE A 127 -3.03 -4.24 -3.00
N LEU A 128 -1.90 -3.55 -3.21
CA LEU A 128 -1.92 -2.16 -3.65
C LEU A 128 -2.22 -1.98 -5.14
N PHE A 129 -1.66 -2.85 -5.99
CA PHE A 129 -1.50 -2.57 -7.41
C PHE A 129 -2.24 -3.54 -8.35
N GLY A 130 -2.73 -4.66 -7.82
CA GLY A 130 -3.41 -5.69 -8.60
C GLY A 130 -4.80 -5.27 -9.04
N GLU A 131 -5.58 -4.68 -8.13
CA GLU A 131 -7.00 -4.44 -8.35
C GLU A 131 -7.35 -2.98 -8.66
N THR A 132 -8.38 -2.82 -9.49
CA THR A 132 -9.02 -1.53 -9.74
C THR A 132 -10.04 -1.16 -8.68
N SER A 133 -10.45 -2.11 -7.83
CA SER A 133 -11.49 -1.89 -6.82
C SER A 133 -11.20 -2.67 -5.54
N LEU A 134 -10.37 -2.11 -4.66
CA LEU A 134 -10.10 -2.68 -3.34
C LEU A 134 -11.39 -2.90 -2.53
N GLU A 135 -12.37 -2.02 -2.67
CA GLU A 135 -13.64 -2.08 -1.92
C GLU A 135 -14.57 -3.23 -2.37
N GLN A 136 -14.27 -3.94 -3.47
CA GLN A 136 -14.95 -5.20 -3.78
C GLN A 136 -14.55 -6.33 -2.82
N HIS A 137 -13.32 -6.29 -2.32
CA HIS A 137 -12.73 -7.36 -1.51
C HIS A 137 -12.53 -6.97 -0.05
N PHE A 138 -12.48 -5.67 0.25
CA PHE A 138 -12.17 -5.16 1.58
C PHE A 138 -13.15 -4.07 2.02
N ASP A 139 -13.45 -4.03 3.30
CA ASP A 139 -13.95 -2.84 3.98
C ASP A 139 -12.76 -1.97 4.40
N LEU A 140 -12.81 -0.68 4.08
CA LEU A 140 -11.79 0.29 4.45
C LEU A 140 -12.19 0.97 5.77
N VAL A 141 -11.38 0.78 6.81
CA VAL A 141 -11.62 1.33 8.14
C VAL A 141 -10.50 2.30 8.50
N GLU A 142 -10.86 3.51 8.92
CA GLU A 142 -9.89 4.50 9.39
C GLU A 142 -9.16 3.97 10.63
N GLY A 143 -7.84 4.07 10.60
CA GLY A 143 -6.96 3.77 11.71
C GLY A 143 -6.38 5.04 12.33
N GLU A 144 -5.47 4.84 13.28
CA GLU A 144 -4.77 5.94 13.94
C GLU A 144 -3.79 6.64 13.00
N GLU A 145 -3.66 7.96 13.15
CA GLU A 145 -2.60 8.70 12.50
C GLU A 145 -1.28 8.47 13.25
N ARG A 146 -0.27 7.96 12.54
CA ARG A 146 1.07 7.74 13.11
C ARG A 146 2.14 7.96 12.07
N LEU A 147 3.28 8.47 12.51
CA LEU A 147 4.43 8.78 11.64
C LEU A 147 4.05 9.72 10.47
N GLY A 148 3.13 10.66 10.70
CA GLY A 148 2.64 11.60 9.68
C GLY A 148 1.78 10.97 8.58
N MET A 149 1.25 9.77 8.81
CA MET A 149 0.40 9.04 7.87
C MET A 149 -0.96 8.75 8.48
N LYS A 150 -2.02 8.92 7.68
CA LYS A 150 -3.37 8.46 8.01
C LYS A 150 -3.49 6.99 7.62
N TRP A 151 -3.59 6.10 8.60
CA TRP A 151 -3.64 4.66 8.33
C TRP A 151 -5.05 4.20 8.01
N VAL A 152 -5.13 3.25 7.08
CA VAL A 152 -6.37 2.60 6.66
C VAL A 152 -6.21 1.11 6.85
N SER A 153 -7.08 0.49 7.63
CA SER A 153 -7.16 -0.96 7.79
C SER A 153 -8.04 -1.55 6.69
N LEU A 154 -7.57 -2.63 6.07
CA LEU A 154 -8.28 -3.38 5.03
C LEU A 154 -8.83 -4.65 5.66
N ILE A 155 -10.14 -4.68 5.90
CA ILE A 155 -10.83 -5.84 6.48
C ILE A 155 -11.40 -6.68 5.34
N PRO A 156 -10.96 -7.92 5.13
CA PRO A 156 -11.51 -8.77 4.07
C PRO A 156 -13.01 -8.96 4.24
N LYS A 157 -13.76 -8.74 3.16
CA LYS A 157 -15.19 -9.05 3.12
C LYS A 157 -15.36 -10.57 3.11
N ARG A 158 -16.40 -11.06 3.79
CA ARG A 158 -16.82 -12.46 3.64
C ARG A 158 -17.30 -12.68 2.20
N ASP A 159 -16.59 -13.51 1.44
CA ASP A 159 -17.14 -14.08 0.22
C ASP A 159 -18.12 -15.21 0.59
N PRO A 160 -19.42 -15.10 0.27
CA PRO A 160 -20.41 -16.14 0.54
C PRO A 160 -20.13 -17.47 -0.18
N GLY A 161 -19.30 -17.47 -1.23
CA GLY A 161 -18.94 -18.63 -2.04
C GLY A 161 -17.55 -19.22 -1.76
N ALA A 162 -16.73 -18.56 -0.94
CA ALA A 162 -15.37 -19.04 -0.65
C ALA A 162 -15.41 -20.31 0.22
N LYS A 163 -14.84 -21.40 -0.30
CA LYS A 163 -14.71 -22.67 0.43
C LYS A 163 -13.77 -22.56 1.64
N ASN A 164 -12.89 -21.55 1.63
CA ASN A 164 -11.95 -21.24 2.72
C ASN A 164 -12.27 -19.86 3.31
N LYS A 165 -12.22 -19.74 4.64
CA LYS A 165 -12.61 -18.52 5.37
C LYS A 165 -11.66 -17.32 5.21
N ASN A 166 -10.51 -17.47 4.55
CA ASN A 166 -9.55 -16.41 4.23
C ASN A 166 -8.45 -17.01 3.33
N ASP A 167 -8.42 -16.66 2.05
CA ASP A 167 -7.31 -17.05 1.15
C ASP A 167 -6.07 -16.14 1.31
N LEU A 168 -6.16 -15.10 2.14
CA LEU A 168 -5.02 -14.24 2.46
C LEU A 168 -4.13 -14.89 3.53
N PRO A 169 -2.80 -14.92 3.35
CA PRO A 169 -1.88 -15.39 4.38
C PRO A 169 -1.75 -14.41 5.56
N TYR A 170 -2.47 -13.29 5.52
CA TYR A 170 -2.39 -12.19 6.49
C TYR A 170 -3.69 -12.07 7.30
N THR A 171 -3.55 -11.81 8.60
CA THR A 171 -4.65 -11.54 9.53
C THR A 171 -4.98 -10.06 9.63
N LYS A 172 -4.01 -9.18 9.32
CA LYS A 172 -4.19 -7.73 9.28
C LYS A 172 -3.42 -7.14 8.10
N VAL A 173 -4.03 -6.17 7.44
CA VAL A 173 -3.40 -5.38 6.39
C VAL A 173 -3.76 -3.92 6.62
N SER A 174 -2.78 -3.03 6.57
CA SER A 174 -3.01 -1.60 6.70
C SER A 174 -2.12 -0.80 5.77
N ILE A 175 -2.62 0.34 5.29
CA ILE A 175 -1.92 1.23 4.37
C ILE A 175 -1.84 2.62 5.00
N GLY A 176 -0.64 3.16 5.13
CA GLY A 176 -0.39 4.53 5.57
C GLY A 176 -0.45 5.50 4.39
N MET A 177 -1.39 6.43 4.41
CA MET A 177 -1.58 7.44 3.38
C MET A 177 -1.03 8.79 3.83
N ALA A 178 -0.35 9.51 2.94
CA ALA A 178 0.00 10.90 3.14
C ALA A 178 0.00 11.65 1.81
N ASN A 179 -0.58 12.85 1.79
CA ASN A 179 -0.67 13.71 0.61
C ASN A 179 -1.26 13.00 -0.62
N GLY A 180 -2.28 12.14 -0.42
CA GLY A 180 -2.95 11.40 -1.49
C GLY A 180 -2.16 10.21 -2.04
N LEU A 181 -1.03 9.84 -1.42
CA LEU A 181 -0.17 8.74 -1.87
C LEU A 181 0.03 7.70 -0.76
N PRO A 182 0.11 6.41 -1.10
CA PRO A 182 0.52 5.39 -0.14
C PRO A 182 2.00 5.59 0.20
N LYS A 183 2.32 5.65 1.49
CA LYS A 183 3.68 5.79 2.00
C LYS A 183 4.16 4.57 2.74
N ALA A 184 3.24 3.77 3.28
CA ALA A 184 3.59 2.53 3.94
C ALA A 184 2.50 1.47 3.79
N LEU A 185 2.91 0.20 3.91
CA LEU A 185 2.04 -0.94 4.13
C LEU A 185 2.52 -1.70 5.35
N GLU A 186 1.60 -2.21 6.13
CA GLU A 186 1.86 -3.11 7.24
C GLU A 186 0.98 -4.34 7.10
N LEU A 187 1.59 -5.53 7.07
CA LEU A 187 0.90 -6.81 6.96
C LEU A 187 1.31 -7.69 8.12
N THR A 188 0.35 -8.27 8.84
CA THR A 188 0.60 -9.21 9.94
C THR A 188 0.06 -10.58 9.57
N ASP A 189 0.87 -11.63 9.71
CA ASP A 189 0.44 -13.02 9.48
C ASP A 189 -0.22 -13.64 10.73
N GLY A 190 -0.64 -14.91 10.63
CA GLY A 190 -1.25 -15.64 11.76
C GLY A 190 -0.28 -16.03 12.87
N LEU A 191 1.02 -15.92 12.64
CA LEU A 191 2.09 -16.23 13.60
C LEU A 191 2.63 -14.96 14.29
N GLY A 192 2.12 -13.78 13.92
CA GLY A 192 2.57 -12.49 14.44
C GLY A 192 3.83 -11.94 13.75
N SER A 193 4.25 -12.52 12.63
CA SER A 193 5.27 -11.88 11.79
C SER A 193 4.67 -10.66 11.11
N VAL A 194 5.45 -9.59 11.03
CA VAL A 194 5.03 -8.33 10.41
C VAL A 194 5.89 -8.07 9.18
N VAL A 195 5.26 -7.69 8.08
CA VAL A 195 5.93 -7.13 6.91
C VAL A 195 5.60 -5.65 6.85
N LEU A 196 6.62 -4.81 6.98
CA LEU A 196 6.52 -3.36 6.83
C LEU A 196 7.16 -2.99 5.49
N VAL A 197 6.42 -2.29 4.64
CA VAL A 197 6.90 -1.79 3.36
C VAL A 197 6.79 -0.27 3.38
N ALA A 198 7.90 0.44 3.28
CA ALA A 198 7.94 1.88 3.06
C ALA A 198 8.07 2.16 1.57
N LEU A 199 7.27 3.10 1.05
CA LEU A 199 7.26 3.51 -0.35
C LEU A 199 7.74 4.96 -0.48
N ASP A 200 8.57 5.21 -1.47
CA ASP A 200 9.12 6.54 -1.74
C ASP A 200 9.19 6.83 -3.25
N LYS A 201 9.38 8.11 -3.60
CA LYS A 201 9.53 8.60 -4.98
C LYS A 201 8.43 8.13 -5.94
N ILE A 202 7.20 8.04 -5.44
CA ILE A 202 6.06 7.59 -6.24
C ILE A 202 5.75 8.60 -7.33
N GLN A 203 5.75 8.13 -8.57
CA GLN A 203 5.33 8.88 -9.75
C GLN A 203 4.10 8.21 -10.35
N LEU A 204 2.99 8.95 -10.46
CA LEU A 204 1.75 8.45 -11.02
C LEU A 204 1.66 8.73 -12.52
N ASN A 205 0.86 7.91 -13.21
CA ASN A 205 0.49 8.08 -14.61
C ASN A 205 1.69 8.17 -15.57
N VAL A 206 2.76 7.45 -15.22
CA VAL A 206 3.96 7.30 -16.05
C VAL A 206 3.65 6.59 -17.36
N ASN A 207 4.29 7.02 -18.45
CA ASN A 207 4.16 6.36 -19.75
C ASN A 207 5.05 5.12 -19.78
N LEU A 208 4.43 3.94 -19.90
CA LEU A 208 5.14 2.65 -19.89
C LEU A 208 5.03 1.99 -21.28
N PRO A 209 6.13 1.44 -21.81
CA PRO A 209 6.06 0.69 -23.07
C PRO A 209 5.27 -0.61 -22.86
N ALA A 210 4.59 -1.08 -23.92
CA ALA A 210 3.71 -2.25 -23.84
C ALA A 210 4.43 -3.55 -23.39
N ASN A 211 5.72 -3.67 -23.69
CA ASN A 211 6.56 -4.81 -23.32
C ASN A 211 7.17 -4.69 -21.91
N ARG A 212 6.85 -3.64 -21.14
CA ARG A 212 7.45 -3.40 -19.82
C ARG A 212 7.29 -4.60 -18.89
N PHE A 213 6.13 -5.25 -18.92
CA PHE A 213 5.77 -6.37 -18.04
C PHE A 213 6.05 -7.75 -18.65
N THR A 214 6.73 -7.81 -19.80
CA THR A 214 7.15 -9.06 -20.41
C THR A 214 8.48 -9.50 -19.81
N PHE A 215 8.54 -10.73 -19.30
CA PHE A 215 9.77 -11.34 -18.82
C PHE A 215 10.10 -12.58 -19.63
N THR A 216 11.33 -12.64 -20.13
CA THR A 216 11.89 -13.83 -20.79
C THR A 216 13.08 -14.29 -19.95
N PRO A 217 13.04 -15.51 -19.39
CA PRO A 217 14.18 -16.06 -18.66
C PRO A 217 15.43 -16.06 -19.55
N PRO A 218 16.62 -15.72 -19.02
CA PRO A 218 17.85 -15.74 -19.79
C PRO A 218 18.20 -17.18 -20.23
N SER A 219 19.05 -17.29 -21.24
CA SER A 219 19.53 -18.59 -21.71
C SER A 219 20.19 -19.38 -20.57
N GLY A 220 19.84 -20.66 -20.46
CA GLY A 220 20.34 -21.55 -19.40
C GLY A 220 19.64 -21.40 -18.05
N ALA A 221 18.64 -20.53 -17.91
CA ALA A 221 17.81 -20.47 -16.71
C ALA A 221 16.91 -21.70 -16.57
N GLU A 222 16.76 -22.19 -15.34
CA GLU A 222 15.76 -23.19 -15.01
C GLU A 222 14.35 -22.56 -15.02
N VAL A 223 13.36 -23.27 -15.60
CA VAL A 223 11.98 -22.79 -15.68
C VAL A 223 11.04 -23.79 -15.02
N LEU A 224 10.53 -23.42 -13.85
CA LEU A 224 9.54 -24.18 -13.10
C LEU A 224 8.14 -23.62 -13.32
N ARG A 225 7.18 -24.50 -13.62
CA ARG A 225 5.75 -24.16 -13.75
C ARG A 225 4.97 -24.86 -12.66
N LEU A 226 4.31 -24.08 -11.80
CA LEU A 226 3.47 -24.59 -10.73
C LEU A 226 2.01 -24.36 -11.12
N ASN A 227 1.20 -25.40 -11.00
CA ASN A 227 -0.22 -25.40 -11.37
C ASN A 227 -1.12 -25.18 -10.16
#